data_AF-R9LMI9-F1
#
_entry.id   AF-R9LMI9-F1
#
_cell.length_a   1.000
_cell.length_b   1.000
_cell.length_c   1.000
_cell.angle_alpha   90.00
_cell.angle_beta   90.00
_cell.angle_gamma   90.00
#
_symmetry.space_group_name_H-M   'P 1'
#
loop_
_entity.id
_entity.type
_entity.pdbx_description
1 polymer ?
#
loop_
_entity_poly.entity_id
_entity_poly.type
_entity_poly.pdbx_seq_one_letter_code
_entity_poly.pdbx_strand_id
1 'polypeptide(L)'
;MNGLCRSREKGRVFVENSIVEIYSKATYLPFLKYCQERRYQTMEDLARCPFHLLGKEPGFTPLLASRVKAVYDSYCKTQGIAQPVRQAVEPAGKAFAEPELVKWLYAYFQKHQEKLVTVSELVKELSGRAGRPAVLKVLQNVSWCSAVDKNTFFYSGKQEEA
;
A
#
# COMPACT_ATOMS: atom_id res chain seq x y z
N MET A 1 7.50 -40.54 -30.76
CA MET A 1 7.53 -40.23 -29.31
C MET A 1 8.67 -39.27 -29.03
N ASN A 2 8.35 -38.08 -28.53
CA ASN A 2 9.20 -37.05 -27.90
C ASN A 2 10.35 -36.48 -28.75
N GLY A 3 10.38 -35.21 -29.18
CA GLY A 3 9.74 -34.01 -28.64
C GLY A 3 10.72 -33.17 -27.82
N LEU A 4 11.17 -32.07 -28.44
CA LEU A 4 11.77 -30.84 -27.87
C LEU A 4 13.25 -30.80 -27.46
N CYS A 5 14.02 -30.18 -28.35
CA CYS A 5 14.72 -28.91 -28.15
C CYS A 5 15.16 -28.55 -26.72
N ARG A 6 16.47 -28.44 -26.49
CA ARG A 6 17.01 -27.47 -25.53
C ARG A 6 17.95 -26.50 -26.23
N SER A 7 17.35 -25.36 -26.53
CA SER A 7 17.94 -24.17 -27.09
C SER A 7 18.96 -23.56 -26.14
N ARG A 8 20.13 -23.23 -26.72
CA ARG A 8 20.79 -21.93 -26.60
C ARG A 8 20.93 -21.40 -25.16
N GLU A 9 22.04 -21.79 -24.53
CA GLU A 9 22.64 -21.07 -23.41
C GLU A 9 22.98 -19.64 -23.88
N LYS A 10 22.02 -18.73 -23.71
CA LYS A 10 22.31 -17.31 -23.72
C LYS A 10 23.07 -17.01 -22.44
N GLY A 11 24.31 -16.57 -22.60
CA GLY A 11 25.09 -15.94 -21.54
C GLY A 11 24.23 -14.94 -20.80
N ARG A 12 23.83 -15.33 -19.58
CA ARG A 12 23.49 -14.36 -18.56
C ARG A 12 24.83 -13.79 -18.12
N VAL A 13 24.97 -12.49 -18.27
CA VAL A 13 25.92 -11.73 -17.47
C VAL A 13 25.65 -12.16 -16.03
N PHE A 14 26.54 -12.94 -15.43
CA PHE A 14 26.56 -13.17 -13.99
C PHE A 14 26.94 -11.83 -13.39
N VAL A 15 25.98 -10.91 -13.30
CA VAL A 15 26.07 -9.86 -12.30
C VAL A 15 26.00 -10.66 -11.00
N GLU A 16 27.07 -10.63 -10.23
CA GLU A 16 27.19 -11.37 -8.99
C GLU A 16 26.20 -10.75 -7.98
N ASN A 17 24.91 -11.10 -8.11
CA ASN A 17 23.81 -10.58 -7.28
C ASN A 17 23.76 -11.28 -5.92
N SER A 18 24.94 -11.56 -5.39
CA SER A 18 25.14 -12.12 -4.07
C SER A 18 24.65 -11.12 -3.04
N ILE A 19 23.86 -11.62 -2.07
CA ILE A 19 23.33 -10.78 -0.99
C ILE A 19 24.48 -10.09 -0.24
N VAL A 20 25.61 -10.77 -0.07
CA VAL A 20 26.80 -10.23 0.63
C VAL A 20 27.43 -9.01 -0.06
N GLU A 21 27.38 -8.94 -1.40
CA GLU A 21 27.91 -7.80 -2.17
C GLU A 21 27.01 -6.57 -2.00
N ILE A 22 25.70 -6.78 -2.10
CA ILE A 22 24.68 -5.71 -2.03
C ILE A 22 24.51 -5.20 -0.59
N TYR A 23 24.60 -6.09 0.39
CA TYR A 23 24.50 -5.79 1.82
C TYR A 23 25.87 -5.82 2.52
N SER A 24 26.91 -5.30 1.86
CA SER A 24 28.30 -5.31 2.34
C SER A 24 28.58 -4.44 3.58
N LYS A 25 27.67 -3.53 3.95
CA LYS A 25 27.86 -2.66 5.11
C LYS A 25 27.68 -3.42 6.43
N ALA A 26 28.52 -3.13 7.42
CA ALA A 26 28.47 -3.74 8.75
C ALA A 26 27.09 -3.63 9.44
N THR A 27 26.31 -2.59 9.11
CA THR A 27 24.92 -2.42 9.59
C THR A 27 24.00 -3.57 9.18
N TYR A 28 24.30 -4.28 8.09
CA TYR A 28 23.52 -5.41 7.61
C TYR A 28 24.02 -6.77 8.08
N LEU A 29 25.06 -6.84 8.93
CA LEU A 29 25.55 -8.10 9.50
C LEU A 29 24.45 -9.00 10.12
N PRO A 30 23.52 -8.48 10.96
CA PRO A 30 22.42 -9.31 11.47
C PRO A 30 21.50 -9.84 10.36
N PHE A 31 21.30 -9.06 9.28
CA PHE A 31 20.57 -9.53 8.11
C PHE A 31 21.32 -10.61 7.32
N LEU A 32 22.63 -10.44 7.13
CA LEU A 32 23.46 -11.45 6.46
C LEU A 32 23.49 -12.77 7.24
N LYS A 33 23.59 -12.72 8.57
CA LYS A 33 23.49 -13.92 9.43
C LYS A 33 22.15 -14.63 9.25
N TYR A 34 21.05 -13.88 9.30
CA TYR A 34 19.70 -14.41 9.05
C TYR A 34 19.58 -15.05 7.65
N CYS A 35 20.12 -14.40 6.62
CA CYS A 35 20.16 -14.94 5.27
C CYS A 35 20.97 -16.24 5.20
N GLN A 36 22.12 -16.33 5.89
CA GLN A 36 22.93 -17.55 5.94
C GLN A 36 22.20 -18.72 6.61
N GLU A 37 21.51 -18.50 7.74
CA GLU A 37 20.74 -19.55 8.42
C GLU A 37 19.59 -20.08 7.55
N ARG A 38 18.98 -19.20 6.74
CA ARG A 38 17.91 -19.56 5.79
C ARG A 38 18.42 -19.99 4.41
N ARG A 39 19.74 -20.05 4.22
CA ARG A 39 20.44 -20.34 2.95
C ARG A 39 20.04 -19.44 1.78
N TYR A 40 19.70 -18.19 2.06
CA TYR A 40 19.57 -17.17 1.02
C TYR A 40 20.95 -16.73 0.58
N GLN A 41 21.28 -16.97 -0.69
CA GLN A 41 22.58 -16.63 -1.27
C GLN A 41 22.46 -15.49 -2.30
N THR A 42 21.35 -15.44 -3.03
CA THR A 42 21.12 -14.48 -4.11
C THR A 42 19.97 -13.53 -3.81
N MET A 43 19.93 -12.35 -4.45
CA MET A 43 18.79 -11.44 -4.33
C MET A 43 17.46 -12.08 -4.79
N GLU A 44 17.49 -13.04 -5.70
CA GLU A 44 16.28 -13.75 -6.14
C GLU A 44 15.66 -14.58 -5.01
N ASP A 45 16.49 -15.19 -4.15
CA ASP A 45 16.02 -15.90 -2.96
C ASP A 45 15.27 -15.00 -1.98
N LEU A 46 15.63 -13.71 -1.93
CA LEU A 46 14.94 -12.74 -1.08
C LEU A 46 13.49 -12.51 -1.51
N ALA A 47 13.07 -12.89 -2.72
CA ALA A 47 11.66 -12.87 -3.10
C ALA A 47 10.80 -13.77 -2.22
N ARG A 48 11.40 -14.84 -1.67
CA ARG A 48 10.77 -15.78 -0.74
C ARG A 48 10.93 -15.36 0.72
N CYS A 49 11.69 -14.30 0.99
CA CYS A 49 11.96 -13.84 2.34
C CYS A 49 10.77 -13.05 2.91
N PRO A 50 10.27 -13.40 4.12
CA PRO A 50 9.19 -12.66 4.75
C PRO A 50 9.71 -11.35 5.38
N PHE A 51 9.92 -10.32 4.55
CA PHE A 51 10.41 -9.00 5.01
C PHE A 51 9.56 -8.36 6.12
N HIS A 52 8.27 -8.71 6.20
CA HIS A 52 7.35 -8.23 7.23
C HIS A 52 7.58 -8.89 8.60
N LEU A 53 8.26 -10.04 8.65
CA LEU A 53 8.64 -10.73 9.88
C LEU A 53 10.03 -10.33 10.36
N LEU A 54 10.88 -9.75 9.50
CA LEU A 54 12.22 -9.30 9.89
C LEU A 54 12.19 -8.31 11.06
N GLY A 55 11.16 -7.46 11.17
CA GLY A 55 11.03 -6.54 12.30
C GLY A 55 10.62 -7.19 13.63
N LYS A 56 10.22 -8.47 13.60
CA LYS A 56 9.85 -9.27 14.78
C LYS A 56 10.95 -10.23 15.22
N GLU A 57 12.00 -10.40 14.41
CA GLU A 57 13.11 -11.28 14.74
C GLU A 57 13.98 -10.69 15.86
N PRO A 58 14.41 -11.50 16.83
CA PRO A 58 15.27 -11.04 17.91
C PRO A 58 16.61 -10.55 17.35
N GLY A 59 16.99 -9.32 17.69
CA GLY A 59 18.22 -8.69 17.21
C GLY A 59 18.06 -7.86 15.92
N PHE A 60 16.86 -7.81 15.33
CA PHE A 60 16.55 -6.87 14.25
C PHE A 60 15.92 -5.61 14.79
N THR A 61 16.46 -4.46 14.36
CA THR A 61 15.79 -3.19 14.58
C THR A 61 14.75 -2.96 13.47
N PRO A 62 13.60 -2.33 13.76
CA PRO A 62 12.61 -2.00 12.74
C PRO A 62 13.20 -1.10 11.64
N LEU A 63 14.18 -0.26 12.01
CA LEU A 63 14.93 0.58 11.07
C LEU A 63 15.76 -0.26 10.08
N LEU A 64 16.42 -1.31 10.56
CA LEU A 64 17.19 -2.23 9.72
C LEU A 64 16.27 -2.99 8.75
N ALA A 65 15.17 -3.55 9.25
CA ALA A 65 14.19 -4.26 8.41
C ALA A 65 13.64 -3.35 7.29
N SER A 66 13.36 -2.09 7.60
CA SER A 66 12.92 -1.10 6.62
C SER A 66 14.00 -0.79 5.57
N ARG A 67 15.26 -0.60 6.00
CA ARG A 67 16.40 -0.36 5.10
C ARG A 67 16.65 -1.55 4.17
N VAL A 68 16.64 -2.77 4.71
CA VAL A 68 16.79 -4.00 3.93
C VAL A 68 15.71 -4.10 2.86
N LYS A 69 14.46 -3.88 3.27
CA LYS A 69 13.31 -3.85 2.35
C LYS A 69 13.48 -2.79 1.25
N ALA A 70 13.99 -1.61 1.58
CA ALA A 70 14.21 -0.53 0.62
C ALA A 70 15.31 -0.86 -0.40
N VAL A 71 16.43 -1.43 0.04
CA VAL A 71 17.52 -1.88 -0.84
C VAL A 71 17.03 -2.95 -1.82
N TYR A 72 16.25 -3.92 -1.32
CA TYR A 72 15.64 -4.93 -2.16
C TYR A 72 14.64 -4.34 -3.17
N ASP A 73 13.81 -3.39 -2.76
CA ASP A 73 12.84 -2.70 -3.63
C ASP A 73 13.54 -1.92 -4.76
N SER A 74 14.61 -1.18 -4.41
CA SER A 74 15.47 -0.49 -5.37
C SER A 74 16.12 -1.46 -6.34
N TYR A 75 16.62 -2.60 -5.85
CA TYR A 75 17.21 -3.64 -6.69
C TYR A 75 16.20 -4.20 -7.71
N CYS A 76 14.99 -4.54 -7.27
CA CYS A 76 13.94 -5.03 -8.17
C CYS A 76 13.57 -4.00 -9.23
N LYS A 77 13.51 -2.71 -8.87
CA LYS A 77 13.27 -1.61 -9.83
C LYS A 77 14.36 -1.51 -10.87
N THR A 78 15.63 -1.59 -10.48
CA THR A 78 16.78 -1.53 -11.39
C THR A 78 16.80 -2.72 -12.35
N GLN A 79 16.42 -3.91 -11.87
CA GLN A 79 16.40 -5.13 -12.68
C GLN A 79 15.11 -5.32 -13.50
N GLY A 80 14.14 -4.41 -13.38
CA GLY A 80 12.83 -4.56 -14.02
C GLY A 80 12.03 -5.77 -13.51
N ILE A 81 12.39 -6.31 -12.35
CA ILE A 81 11.67 -7.42 -11.72
C ILE A 81 10.39 -6.83 -11.13
N ALA A 82 9.26 -7.18 -11.73
CA ALA A 82 7.95 -6.85 -11.19
C ALA A 82 7.84 -7.50 -9.80
N GLN A 83 8.04 -6.70 -8.75
CA GLN A 83 7.73 -7.16 -7.40
C GLN A 83 6.25 -7.56 -7.41
N PRO A 84 5.88 -8.71 -6.80
CA PRO A 84 4.49 -8.91 -6.45
C PRO A 84 4.12 -7.70 -5.60
N VAL A 85 3.23 -6.88 -6.15
CA VAL A 85 2.74 -5.66 -5.53
C VAL A 85 2.38 -6.04 -4.11
N ARG A 86 3.14 -5.55 -3.14
CA ARG A 86 2.76 -5.66 -1.74
C ARG A 86 1.39 -5.00 -1.68
N GLN A 87 0.34 -5.81 -1.55
CA GLN A 87 -0.93 -5.34 -1.06
C GLN A 87 -0.58 -4.50 0.15
N ALA A 88 -0.85 -3.21 0.04
CA ALA A 88 -0.75 -2.30 1.17
C ALA A 88 -1.46 -3.01 2.31
N VAL A 89 -0.77 -3.18 3.43
CA VAL A 89 -1.40 -3.62 4.67
C VAL A 89 -2.57 -2.70 4.88
N GLU A 90 -3.76 -3.20 4.56
CA GLU A 90 -5.01 -2.49 4.72
C GLU A 90 -5.06 -2.10 6.21
N PRO A 91 -5.20 -0.81 6.56
CA PRO A 91 -5.55 -0.48 7.92
C PRO A 91 -6.83 -1.25 8.25
N ALA A 92 -6.82 -1.95 9.38
CA ALA A 92 -7.84 -2.88 9.83
C ALA A 92 -9.17 -2.19 10.19
N GLY A 93 -9.80 -1.62 9.19
CA GLY A 93 -11.16 -1.13 9.17
C GLY A 93 -11.55 -1.07 7.71
N LYS A 94 -12.44 -1.96 7.27
CA LYS A 94 -13.00 -1.96 5.90
C LYS A 94 -13.25 -0.50 5.51
N ALA A 95 -12.51 -0.04 4.50
CA ALA A 95 -12.81 1.25 3.89
C ALA A 95 -14.28 1.18 3.45
N PHE A 96 -15.04 2.25 3.69
CA PHE A 96 -16.43 2.27 3.24
C PHE A 96 -16.44 2.03 1.73
N ALA A 97 -17.18 1.02 1.29
CA ALA A 97 -17.51 0.92 -0.11
C ALA A 97 -18.26 2.20 -0.52
N GLU A 98 -18.05 2.68 -1.74
CA GLU A 98 -18.70 3.90 -2.26
C GLU A 98 -20.21 3.99 -1.95
N PRO A 99 -21.04 2.93 -2.13
CA PRO A 99 -22.46 2.99 -1.78
C PRO A 99 -22.75 3.10 -0.27
N GLU A 100 -21.89 2.54 0.58
CA GLU A 100 -22.04 2.65 2.04
C GLU A 100 -21.64 4.04 2.53
N LEU A 101 -20.60 4.62 1.92
CA LEU A 101 -20.17 5.99 2.18
C LEU A 101 -21.28 6.99 1.83
N VAL A 102 -21.97 6.81 0.70
CA VAL A 102 -23.11 7.66 0.29
C VAL A 102 -24.22 7.61 1.35
N LYS A 103 -24.63 6.41 1.78
CA LYS A 103 -25.69 6.24 2.79
C LYS A 103 -25.32 6.87 4.13
N TRP A 104 -24.08 6.70 4.56
CA TRP A 104 -23.59 7.28 5.81
C TRP A 104 -23.54 8.80 5.74
N LEU A 105 -22.99 9.36 4.65
CA LEU A 105 -22.95 10.81 4.44
C LEU A 105 -24.37 11.39 4.40
N TYR A 106 -25.29 10.76 3.68
CA TYR A 106 -26.68 11.19 3.64
C TYR A 106 -27.31 11.24 5.05
N ALA A 107 -27.18 10.17 5.83
CA ALA A 107 -27.69 10.13 7.20
C ALA A 107 -27.04 11.19 8.12
N TYR A 108 -25.74 11.48 7.92
CA TYR A 108 -25.03 12.52 8.65
C TYR A 108 -25.57 13.91 8.31
N PHE A 109 -25.69 14.23 7.03
CA PHE A 109 -26.25 15.52 6.58
C PHE A 109 -27.73 15.67 6.98
N GLN A 110 -28.52 14.59 6.97
CA GLN A 110 -29.90 14.61 7.47
C GLN A 110 -30.01 14.90 8.97
N LYS A 111 -29.01 14.52 9.78
CA LYS A 111 -28.94 14.90 11.21
C LYS A 111 -28.44 16.32 11.42
N HIS A 112 -27.72 16.88 10.44
CA HIS A 112 -27.05 18.17 10.52
C HIS A 112 -27.52 19.13 9.41
N GLN A 113 -28.83 19.20 9.17
CA GLN A 113 -29.39 19.94 8.02
C GLN A 113 -29.12 21.44 8.09
N GLU A 114 -29.09 22.01 9.29
CA GLU A 114 -28.88 23.45 9.52
C GLU A 114 -27.40 23.83 9.65
N LYS A 115 -26.48 22.86 9.52
CA LYS A 115 -25.05 23.07 9.76
C LYS A 115 -24.24 22.93 8.48
N LEU A 116 -23.30 23.84 8.30
CA LEU A 116 -22.23 23.71 7.31
C LEU A 116 -21.24 22.63 7.77
N VAL A 117 -21.08 21.61 6.95
CA VAL A 117 -20.19 20.48 7.23
C VAL A 117 -18.96 20.57 6.35
N THR A 118 -17.77 20.57 6.95
CA THR A 118 -16.53 20.57 6.18
C THR A 118 -16.06 19.15 5.89
N VAL A 119 -15.34 18.96 4.78
CA VAL A 119 -14.80 17.63 4.42
C VAL A 119 -13.80 17.13 5.48
N SER A 120 -13.09 18.04 6.15
CA SER A 120 -12.18 17.69 7.24
C SER A 120 -12.92 17.07 8.42
N GLU A 121 -14.08 17.62 8.78
CA GLU A 121 -14.95 17.06 9.81
C GLU A 121 -15.49 15.69 9.41
N LEU A 122 -15.95 15.53 8.15
CA LEU A 122 -16.42 14.24 7.64
C LEU A 122 -15.33 13.16 7.71
N VAL A 123 -14.11 13.48 7.25
CA VAL A 123 -12.98 12.54 7.27
C VAL A 123 -12.58 12.18 8.71
N LYS A 124 -12.71 13.13 9.65
CA LYS A 124 -12.48 12.90 11.07
C LYS A 124 -13.52 11.93 11.66
N GLU A 125 -14.80 12.14 11.37
CA GLU A 125 -15.89 11.26 11.81
C GLU A 125 -15.76 9.85 11.19
N LEU A 126 -15.32 9.79 9.94
CA LEU A 126 -15.05 8.52 9.25
C LEU A 126 -13.84 7.78 9.83
N SER A 127 -13.06 8.38 10.73
CA SER A 127 -11.94 7.75 11.43
C SER A 127 -10.98 6.99 10.49
N GLY A 128 -10.69 7.57 9.33
CA GLY A 128 -9.80 6.97 8.32
C GLY A 128 -10.43 5.90 7.43
N ARG A 129 -11.73 5.61 7.56
CA ARG A 129 -12.46 4.64 6.71
C ARG A 129 -12.78 5.16 5.31
N ALA A 130 -12.66 6.46 5.08
CA ALA A 130 -12.72 7.05 3.76
C ALA A 130 -11.86 8.32 3.71
N GLY A 131 -11.06 8.43 2.65
CA GLY A 131 -10.19 9.58 2.44
C GLY A 131 -10.94 10.79 1.89
N ARG A 132 -10.37 11.98 2.08
CA ARG A 132 -10.82 13.24 1.48
C ARG A 132 -11.21 13.13 -0.01
N PRO A 133 -10.44 12.49 -0.91
CA PRO A 133 -10.82 12.38 -2.31
C PRO A 133 -12.09 11.55 -2.52
N ALA A 134 -12.30 10.48 -1.75
CA ALA A 134 -13.50 9.65 -1.83
C ALA A 134 -14.74 10.42 -1.38
N VAL A 135 -14.64 11.16 -0.27
CA VAL A 135 -15.73 12.00 0.24
C VAL A 135 -16.09 13.10 -0.77
N LEU A 136 -15.10 13.80 -1.31
CA LEU A 136 -15.33 14.82 -2.34
C LEU A 136 -15.99 14.25 -3.60
N LYS A 137 -15.53 13.09 -4.07
CA LYS A 137 -16.12 12.42 -5.24
C LYS A 137 -17.59 12.09 -5.02
N VAL A 138 -17.96 11.60 -3.83
CA VAL A 138 -19.36 11.32 -3.51
C VAL A 138 -20.18 12.62 -3.45
N LEU A 139 -19.69 13.63 -2.72
CA LEU A 139 -20.40 14.90 -2.56
C LEU A 139 -20.61 15.65 -3.89
N GLN A 140 -19.69 15.49 -4.86
CA GLN A 140 -19.84 16.08 -6.19
C GLN A 140 -20.84 15.33 -7.09
N ASN A 141 -21.15 14.07 -6.79
CA ASN A 141 -22.07 13.23 -7.59
C ASN A 141 -23.48 13.15 -7.02
N VAL A 142 -23.76 13.81 -5.89
CA VAL A 142 -25.08 13.74 -5.22
C VAL A 142 -25.80 15.08 -5.27
N SER A 143 -27.11 15.03 -5.54
CA SER A 143 -27.98 16.21 -5.67
C SER A 143 -28.50 16.75 -4.34
N TRP A 144 -28.48 15.95 -3.27
CA TRP A 144 -29.00 16.32 -1.94
C TRP A 144 -28.05 17.22 -1.13
N CYS A 145 -26.82 17.44 -1.59
CA CYS A 145 -25.87 18.36 -0.97
C CYS A 145 -25.45 19.47 -1.94
N SER A 146 -25.01 20.60 -1.42
CA SER A 146 -24.49 21.70 -2.22
C SER A 146 -23.18 22.20 -1.62
N ALA A 147 -22.20 22.47 -2.48
CA ALA A 147 -20.92 23.03 -2.07
C ALA A 147 -21.07 24.53 -1.82
N VAL A 148 -20.71 25.00 -0.62
CA VAL A 148 -20.51 26.44 -0.35
C VAL A 148 -19.11 26.83 -0.79
N ASP A 149 -18.13 25.97 -0.50
CA ASP A 149 -16.71 26.18 -0.79
C ASP A 149 -16.06 24.88 -1.28
N LYS A 150 -14.79 24.97 -1.68
CA LYS A 150 -13.96 23.80 -2.05
C LYS A 150 -13.87 22.72 -0.96
N ASN A 151 -14.23 23.05 0.28
CA ASN A 151 -14.11 22.15 1.42
C ASN A 151 -15.31 22.14 2.37
N THR A 152 -16.38 22.85 2.03
CA THR A 152 -17.55 23.06 2.90
C THR A 152 -18.82 22.78 2.10
N PHE A 153 -19.66 21.92 2.64
CA PHE A 153 -20.91 21.47 2.00
C PHE A 153 -22.06 21.65 2.98
N PHE A 154 -23.25 21.86 2.46
CA PHE A 154 -24.49 21.94 3.24
C PHE A 154 -25.55 21.01 2.65
N TYR A 155 -26.48 20.60 3.51
CA TYR A 155 -27.61 19.80 3.08
C TYR A 155 -28.62 20.69 2.35
N SER A 156 -28.87 20.40 1.08
CA SER A 156 -29.75 21.20 0.22
C SER A 156 -31.13 20.54 0.05
N GLY A 157 -31.28 19.28 0.47
CA GLY A 157 -32.56 18.56 0.49
C GLY A 157 -33.21 18.34 -0.88
N LYS A 158 -32.56 18.72 -1.99
CA LYS A 158 -33.03 18.45 -3.34
C LYS A 158 -32.91 16.95 -3.63
N GLN A 159 -33.95 16.19 -3.29
CA GLN A 159 -34.19 14.91 -3.93
C GLN A 159 -34.55 15.22 -5.39
N GLU A 160 -33.68 14.80 -6.31
CA GLU A 160 -34.10 14.66 -7.70
C GLU A 160 -35.03 13.45 -7.74
N GLU A 161 -36.33 13.76 -7.81
CA GLU A 161 -37.39 12.82 -8.15
C GLU A 161 -37.08 12.29 -9.55
N ALA A 162 -36.82 10.99 -9.66
CA ALA A 162 -36.71 10.26 -10.92
C ALA A 162 -37.70 9.10 -10.90
#